data_AF-A0A8X6WM63-F1
#
_entry.id   AF-A0A8X6WM63-F1
#
_cell.length_a   1.000
_cell.length_b   1.000
_cell.length_c   1.000
_cell.angle_alpha   90.00
_cell.angle_beta   90.00
_cell.angle_gamma   90.00
#
_symmetry.space_group_name_H-M   'P 1'
#
loop_
_entity.id
_entity.type
_entity.pdbx_description
1 polymer ?
#
loop_
_entity_poly.entity_id
_entity_poly.type
_entity_poly.pdbx_seq_one_letter_code
_entity_poly.pdbx_strand_id
1 'polypeptide(L)'
;MVSDGTEFAVGDIERLFEEARRKTETKHENWKKYYNRRRCDVQIKVNDWVLVATHPLSSATRKVVAEFKPKFEGPYRVLDVKNNNVVIWKAGKRLTINVDQVRIYRHRKCDETEIGTGSPDNGSLRDESSGFDRVQRRSNDSRDGKKKGSEVKRELEEKG
;
A
#
# COMPACT_ATOMS: atom_id res chain seq x y z
N MET A 1 58.15 -5.81 -13.79
CA MET A 1 57.64 -5.56 -12.43
C MET A 1 56.33 -6.32 -12.33
N VAL A 2 56.39 -7.55 -11.81
CA VAL A 2 55.29 -8.51 -11.85
C VAL A 2 54.81 -8.74 -10.42
N SER A 3 53.57 -8.31 -10.20
CA SER A 3 52.58 -8.87 -9.27
C SER A 3 52.93 -8.90 -7.78
N ASP A 4 52.49 -7.87 -7.06
CA ASP A 4 52.12 -8.01 -5.64
C ASP A 4 50.84 -8.86 -5.58
N GLY A 5 51.01 -10.18 -5.62
CA GLY A 5 49.95 -11.14 -5.37
C GLY A 5 49.57 -11.06 -3.90
N THR A 6 48.44 -10.43 -3.60
CA THR A 6 47.84 -10.47 -2.27
C THR A 6 47.32 -11.87 -2.01
N GLU A 7 48.14 -12.69 -1.35
CA GLU A 7 47.71 -13.99 -0.85
C GLU A 7 46.75 -13.77 0.32
N PHE A 8 45.45 -13.78 0.05
CA PHE A 8 44.44 -13.82 1.11
C PHE A 8 44.54 -15.17 1.81
N ALA A 9 44.87 -15.16 3.11
CA ALA A 9 44.86 -16.37 3.91
C ALA A 9 43.45 -16.99 3.87
N VAL A 10 43.36 -18.32 3.79
CA VAL A 10 42.08 -19.04 3.71
C VAL A 10 41.13 -18.61 4.85
N GLY A 11 41.66 -18.33 6.04
CA GLY A 11 40.88 -17.84 7.18
C GLY A 11 40.27 -16.44 7.00
N ASP A 12 40.91 -15.54 6.23
CA ASP A 12 40.35 -14.21 5.95
C ASP A 12 39.18 -14.30 4.97
N ILE A 13 39.27 -15.23 4.01
CA ILE A 13 38.21 -15.52 3.05
C ILE A 13 37.00 -16.11 3.78
N GLU A 14 37.22 -17.10 4.65
CA GLU A 14 36.16 -17.71 5.47
C GLU A 14 35.47 -16.67 6.36
N ARG A 15 36.25 -15.81 7.02
CA ARG A 15 35.72 -14.73 7.86
C ARG A 15 34.89 -13.72 7.05
N LEU A 16 35.30 -13.39 5.83
CA LEU A 16 34.56 -12.51 4.93
C LEU A 16 33.21 -13.12 4.54
N PHE A 17 33.17 -14.43 4.25
CA PHE A 17 31.93 -15.15 3.94
C PHE A 17 30.99 -15.20 5.15
N GLU A 18 31.51 -15.49 6.34
CA GLU A 18 30.73 -15.49 7.58
C GLU A 18 30.10 -14.11 7.85
N GLU A 19 30.89 -13.04 7.67
CA GLU A 19 30.41 -11.67 7.84
C GLU A 19 29.37 -11.28 6.77
N ALA A 20 29.60 -11.66 5.51
CA ALA A 20 28.67 -11.44 4.42
C ALA A 20 27.33 -12.15 4.66
N ARG A 21 27.37 -13.40 5.14
CA ARG A 21 26.18 -14.17 5.52
C ARG A 21 25.41 -13.48 6.63
N ARG A 22 26.08 -13.11 7.73
CA ARG A 22 25.47 -12.40 8.86
C ARG A 22 24.80 -11.09 8.44
N LYS A 23 25.46 -10.30 7.59
CA LYS A 23 24.90 -9.04 7.07
C LYS A 23 23.68 -9.29 6.18
N THR A 24 23.68 -10.39 5.43
CA THR A 24 22.55 -10.76 4.57
C THR A 24 21.34 -11.20 5.40
N GLU A 25 21.56 -12.04 6.41
CA GLU A 25 20.51 -12.51 7.33
C GLU A 25 19.87 -11.35 8.09
N THR A 26 20.68 -10.48 8.71
CA THR A 26 20.17 -9.29 9.44
C THR A 26 19.41 -8.32 8.53
N LYS A 27 19.87 -8.10 7.29
CA LYS A 27 19.10 -7.32 6.30
C LYS A 27 17.78 -8.00 5.95
N HIS A 28 17.79 -9.31 5.73
CA HIS A 28 16.60 -10.08 5.38
C HIS A 28 15.55 -10.03 6.50
N GLU A 29 15.96 -10.20 7.76
CA GLU A 29 15.09 -10.07 8.93
C GLU A 29 14.47 -8.67 9.05
N ASN A 30 15.28 -7.63 8.83
CA ASN A 30 14.80 -6.25 8.86
C ASN A 30 13.75 -6.03 7.76
N TRP A 31 14.05 -6.44 6.52
CA TRP A 31 13.10 -6.34 5.41
C TRP A 31 11.81 -7.12 5.69
N LYS A 32 11.91 -8.33 6.27
CA LYS A 32 10.75 -9.14 6.66
C LYS A 32 9.86 -8.38 7.66
N LYS A 33 10.45 -7.74 8.68
CA LYS A 33 9.69 -6.92 9.66
C LYS A 33 8.95 -5.78 8.97
N TYR A 34 9.61 -5.03 8.08
CA TYR A 34 8.97 -3.93 7.35
C TYR A 34 7.87 -4.40 6.41
N TYR A 35 8.10 -5.48 5.68
CA TYR A 35 7.15 -6.03 4.71
C TYR A 35 5.91 -6.61 5.39
N ASN A 36 6.09 -7.33 6.50
CA ASN A 36 4.97 -7.93 7.23
C ASN A 36 4.17 -6.91 8.06
N ARG A 37 4.72 -5.73 8.39
CA ARG A 37 4.05 -4.74 9.25
C ARG A 37 2.65 -4.32 8.79
N ARG A 38 2.39 -4.32 7.48
CA ARG A 38 1.07 -3.94 6.91
C ARG A 38 0.24 -5.14 6.44
N ARG A 39 0.76 -6.35 6.61
CA ARG A 39 0.00 -7.57 6.33
C ARG A 39 -0.80 -7.91 7.57
N CYS A 40 -2.10 -7.82 7.43
CA CYS A 40 -3.05 -8.27 8.42
C CYS A 40 -3.93 -9.29 7.73
N ASP A 41 -3.95 -10.51 8.26
CA ASP A 41 -4.84 -11.55 7.75
C ASP A 41 -6.28 -11.13 8.02
N VAL A 42 -7.08 -11.06 6.96
CA VAL A 42 -8.47 -10.64 7.06
C VAL A 42 -9.26 -11.81 7.64
N GLN A 43 -9.58 -11.73 8.93
CA GLN A 43 -10.45 -12.71 9.57
C GLN A 43 -11.91 -12.37 9.28
N ILE A 44 -12.53 -13.16 8.41
CA ILE A 44 -13.95 -13.04 8.07
C ILE A 44 -14.74 -14.04 8.92
N LYS A 45 -15.83 -13.59 9.54
CA LYS A 45 -16.73 -14.43 10.33
C LYS A 45 -18.07 -14.61 9.62
N VAL A 46 -18.77 -15.68 10.01
CA VAL A 46 -20.16 -15.88 9.60
C VAL A 46 -21.01 -14.70 10.07
N ASN A 47 -21.94 -14.26 9.24
CA ASN A 47 -22.79 -13.06 9.40
C ASN A 47 -22.11 -11.69 9.23
N ASP A 48 -20.81 -11.63 8.92
CA ASP A 48 -20.19 -10.35 8.56
C ASP A 48 -20.77 -9.82 7.23
N TRP A 49 -20.78 -8.49 7.11
CA TRP A 49 -21.08 -7.81 5.87
C TRP A 49 -19.80 -7.62 5.07
N VAL A 50 -19.83 -8.01 3.81
CA VAL A 50 -18.66 -8.00 2.94
C VAL A 50 -18.97 -7.48 1.55
N LEU A 51 -18.00 -6.78 0.95
CA LEU A 51 -18.00 -6.36 -0.43
C LEU A 51 -17.29 -7.40 -1.30
N VAL A 52 -17.79 -7.65 -2.50
CA VAL A 52 -17.22 -8.64 -3.44
C VAL A 52 -16.63 -7.95 -4.65
N ALA A 53 -15.42 -8.35 -5.05
CA ALA A 53 -14.80 -7.89 -6.29
C ALA A 53 -15.51 -8.51 -7.51
N THR A 54 -16.21 -7.69 -8.29
CA THR A 54 -16.97 -8.15 -9.47
C THR A 54 -16.60 -7.40 -10.74
N HIS A 55 -15.54 -6.59 -10.70
CA HIS A 55 -15.10 -5.75 -11.81
C HIS A 55 -14.93 -6.59 -13.10
N PRO A 56 -15.76 -6.36 -14.13
CA PRO A 56 -15.71 -7.12 -15.36
C PRO A 56 -14.55 -6.66 -16.23
N LEU A 57 -14.05 -7.53 -17.11
CA LEU A 57 -13.17 -7.09 -18.19
C LEU A 57 -13.94 -6.25 -19.20
N SER A 58 -13.28 -5.23 -19.76
CA SER A 58 -13.88 -4.40 -20.82
C SER A 58 -14.23 -5.27 -22.02
N SER A 59 -15.42 -5.08 -22.57
CA SER A 59 -15.91 -5.87 -23.69
C SER A 59 -16.74 -5.00 -24.61
N ALA A 60 -16.23 -4.78 -25.83
CA ALA A 60 -16.92 -4.02 -26.87
C ALA A 60 -18.24 -4.70 -27.29
N THR A 61 -18.25 -6.03 -27.37
CA THR A 61 -19.46 -6.82 -27.73
C THR A 61 -20.57 -6.69 -26.71
N ARG A 62 -20.23 -6.65 -25.41
CA ARG A 62 -21.20 -6.43 -24.32
C ARG A 62 -21.46 -4.94 -24.05
N LYS A 63 -20.81 -4.03 -24.79
CA LYS A 63 -20.81 -2.57 -24.56
C LYS A 63 -20.47 -2.20 -23.11
N VAL A 64 -19.61 -3.00 -22.48
CA VAL A 64 -19.15 -2.78 -21.10
C VAL A 64 -17.79 -2.13 -21.14
N VAL A 65 -17.74 -0.88 -20.65
CA VAL A 65 -16.48 -0.20 -20.36
C VAL A 65 -16.18 -0.43 -18.88
N ALA A 66 -15.15 -1.21 -18.60
CA ALA A 66 -14.82 -1.63 -17.24
C ALA A 66 -14.42 -0.44 -16.35
N GLU A 67 -13.76 0.55 -16.93
CA GLU A 67 -13.26 1.73 -16.21
C GLU A 67 -14.35 2.46 -15.39
N PHE A 68 -15.58 2.50 -15.90
CA PHE A 68 -16.71 3.14 -15.23
C PHE A 68 -17.47 2.23 -14.26
N LYS A 69 -17.10 0.95 -14.14
CA LYS A 69 -17.76 0.01 -13.23
C LYS A 69 -17.09 0.03 -11.86
N PRO A 70 -17.88 -0.03 -10.77
CA PRO A 70 -17.31 -0.11 -9.43
C PRO A 70 -16.49 -1.39 -9.29
N LYS A 71 -15.35 -1.29 -8.59
CA LYS A 71 -14.47 -2.44 -8.36
C LYS A 71 -15.11 -3.50 -7.48
N PHE A 72 -15.92 -3.06 -6.52
CA PHE A 72 -16.59 -3.91 -5.55
C PHE A 72 -18.10 -3.67 -5.59
N GLU A 73 -18.88 -4.72 -5.40
CA GLU A 73 -20.33 -4.69 -5.38
C GLU A 73 -20.84 -5.09 -3.98
N GLY A 74 -21.87 -4.36 -3.54
CA GLY A 74 -22.78 -4.68 -2.44
C GLY A 74 -22.16 -4.85 -1.05
N PRO A 75 -22.89 -4.61 0.04
CA PRO A 75 -22.69 -5.38 1.25
C PRO A 75 -23.49 -6.69 1.13
N TYR A 76 -22.80 -7.81 1.03
CA TYR A 76 -23.38 -9.15 1.11
C TYR A 76 -23.16 -9.74 2.48
N ARG A 77 -24.08 -10.60 2.92
CA ARG A 77 -23.95 -11.31 4.19
C ARG A 77 -23.21 -12.62 3.98
N VAL A 78 -22.21 -12.88 4.82
CA VAL A 78 -21.49 -14.16 4.87
C VAL A 78 -22.37 -15.21 5.54
N LEU A 79 -22.57 -16.33 4.85
CA LEU A 79 -23.33 -17.48 5.35
C LEU A 79 -22.44 -18.53 6.00
N ASP A 80 -21.26 -18.76 5.42
CA ASP A 80 -20.34 -19.79 5.85
C ASP A 80 -18.91 -19.43 5.42
N VAL A 81 -17.92 -19.91 6.16
CA VAL A 81 -16.49 -19.68 5.88
C VAL A 81 -15.79 -21.04 5.86
N LYS A 82 -15.20 -21.37 4.72
CA LYS A 82 -14.51 -22.64 4.47
C LYS A 82 -13.06 -22.37 4.08
N ASN A 83 -12.11 -22.59 4.98
CA ASN A 83 -10.69 -22.35 4.73
C ASN A 83 -10.46 -20.94 4.12
N ASN A 84 -10.02 -20.87 2.86
CA ASN A 84 -9.80 -19.62 2.12
C ASN A 84 -10.99 -19.16 1.27
N ASN A 85 -12.16 -19.77 1.42
CA ASN A 85 -13.36 -19.46 0.67
C ASN A 85 -14.49 -19.00 1.61
N VAL A 86 -15.30 -18.07 1.13
CA VAL A 86 -16.44 -17.49 1.82
C VAL A 86 -17.69 -17.79 0.99
N VAL A 87 -18.75 -18.23 1.64
CA VAL A 87 -20.06 -18.45 1.01
C VAL A 87 -20.95 -17.27 1.32
N ILE A 88 -21.46 -16.62 0.27
CA ILE A 88 -22.39 -15.48 0.39
C ILE A 88 -23.72 -15.78 -0.29
N TRP A 89 -24.74 -15.01 0.08
CA TRP A 89 -26.01 -14.99 -0.63
C TRP A 89 -26.03 -13.86 -1.66
N LYS A 90 -26.16 -14.20 -2.95
CA LYS A 90 -26.26 -13.23 -4.05
C LYS A 90 -27.34 -13.67 -5.04
N ALA A 91 -28.27 -12.77 -5.36
CA ALA A 91 -29.30 -12.98 -6.39
C ALA A 91 -30.07 -14.32 -6.25
N GLY A 92 -30.43 -14.71 -5.02
CA GLY A 92 -31.18 -15.94 -4.74
C GLY A 92 -30.35 -17.23 -4.78
N LYS A 93 -29.02 -17.13 -4.88
CA LYS A 93 -28.10 -18.29 -4.93
C LYS A 93 -26.98 -18.14 -3.91
N ARG A 94 -26.48 -19.29 -3.44
CA ARG A 94 -25.24 -19.37 -2.64
C ARG A 94 -24.05 -19.33 -3.59
N LEU A 95 -23.15 -18.38 -3.38
CA LEU A 95 -21.93 -18.23 -4.18
C LEU A 95 -20.71 -18.42 -3.28
N THR A 96 -19.76 -19.23 -3.74
CA THR A 96 -18.48 -19.47 -3.06
C THR A 96 -17.42 -18.59 -3.71
N ILE A 97 -16.69 -17.81 -2.91
CA ILE A 97 -15.75 -16.78 -3.37
C ILE A 97 -14.47 -16.89 -2.53
N ASN A 98 -13.30 -16.65 -3.14
CA ASN A 98 -12.04 -16.60 -2.40
C ASN A 98 -12.00 -15.36 -1.48
N VAL A 99 -11.47 -15.51 -0.26
CA VAL A 99 -11.23 -14.41 0.71
C VAL A 99 -10.52 -13.21 0.07
N ASP A 100 -9.60 -13.41 -0.87
CA ASP A 100 -8.86 -12.32 -1.55
C ASP A 100 -9.76 -11.40 -2.39
N GLN A 101 -10.90 -11.93 -2.86
CA GLN A 101 -11.89 -11.18 -3.64
C GLN A 101 -12.92 -10.49 -2.74
N VAL A 102 -12.79 -10.62 -1.43
CA VAL A 102 -13.76 -10.15 -0.44
C VAL A 102 -13.13 -9.07 0.43
N ARG A 103 -13.88 -8.00 0.72
CA ARG A 103 -13.47 -6.95 1.67
C ARG A 103 -14.52 -6.79 2.75
N ILE A 104 -14.10 -6.68 4.01
CA ILE A 104 -15.02 -6.38 5.11
C ILE A 104 -15.67 -5.02 4.86
N TYR A 105 -17.00 -5.00 4.86
CA TYR A 105 -17.78 -3.78 4.78
C TYR A 105 -17.81 -3.12 6.15
N ARG A 106 -17.20 -1.93 6.26
CA ARG A 106 -17.27 -1.11 7.47
C ARG A 106 -18.43 -0.14 7.31
N HIS A 107 -19.55 -0.42 7.97
CA HIS A 107 -20.63 0.54 8.06
C HIS A 107 -20.11 1.74 8.86
N ARG A 108 -20.01 2.92 8.23
CA ARG A 108 -19.98 4.16 9.01
C ARG A 108 -21.36 4.27 9.62
N LYS A 109 -21.47 4.28 10.94
CA LYS A 109 -22.70 4.73 11.57
C LYS A 109 -22.94 6.14 11.04
N CYS A 110 -24.03 6.32 10.29
CA CYS A 110 -24.58 7.64 10.12
C CYS A 110 -25.10 7.99 11.50
N ASP A 111 -24.45 8.92 12.18
CA ASP A 111 -25.08 9.56 13.32
C ASP A 111 -26.31 10.28 12.73
N GLU A 112 -27.49 9.73 12.98
CA GLU A 112 -28.77 10.38 12.74
C GLU A 112 -28.88 11.56 13.73
N THR A 113 -28.06 12.59 13.54
CA THR A 113 -28.36 13.89 14.13
C THR A 113 -29.48 14.46 13.29
N GLU A 114 -30.69 14.30 13.81
CA GLU A 114 -31.94 14.96 13.46
C GLU A 114 -31.70 16.22 12.62
N ILE A 115 -31.81 16.09 11.28
CA ILE A 115 -31.97 17.26 10.43
C ILE A 115 -33.40 17.72 10.70
N GLY A 116 -33.53 18.60 11.69
CA GLY A 116 -34.75 19.32 11.97
C GLY A 116 -35.29 19.91 10.66
N THR A 117 -36.58 19.73 10.47
CA THR A 117 -37.36 20.32 9.38
C THR A 117 -37.33 21.84 9.49
N GLY A 118 -36.24 22.46 9.05
CA GLY A 118 -36.14 23.89 8.82
C GLY A 118 -36.45 24.16 7.35
N SER A 119 -37.66 24.63 7.07
CA SER A 119 -38.03 25.20 5.78
C SER A 119 -37.03 26.30 5.38
N PRO A 120 -36.50 26.34 4.15
CA PRO A 120 -35.66 27.43 3.72
C PRO A 120 -36.54 28.59 3.21
N ASP A 121 -36.74 29.57 4.07
CA ASP A 121 -37.21 30.90 3.73
C ASP A 121 -36.12 31.67 2.96
N ASN A 122 -36.54 32.22 1.82
CA ASN A 122 -35.72 32.97 0.86
C ASN A 122 -35.06 34.20 1.49
N GLY A 123 -33.75 34.41 1.27
CA GLY A 123 -33.12 35.67 1.71
C GLY A 123 -31.64 35.87 1.36
N SER A 124 -31.41 36.66 0.32
CA SER A 124 -30.25 37.54 0.06
C SER A 124 -28.90 36.96 -0.38
N LEU A 125 -28.62 37.24 -1.66
CA LEU A 125 -27.34 37.63 -2.25
C LEU A 125 -26.44 38.41 -1.26
N ARG A 126 -25.21 37.93 -1.05
CA ARG A 126 -24.04 38.79 -0.81
C ARG A 126 -22.80 38.18 -1.47
N ASP A 127 -22.36 38.82 -2.54
CA ASP A 127 -20.95 38.87 -2.90
C ASP A 127 -20.16 39.45 -1.71
N GLU A 128 -18.98 38.92 -1.42
CA GLU A 128 -17.73 39.71 -1.42
C GLU A 128 -16.53 38.85 -1.02
N SER A 129 -15.56 38.86 -1.92
CA SER A 129 -14.15 38.60 -1.74
C SER A 129 -13.57 39.03 -0.39
N SER A 130 -12.93 38.10 0.33
CA SER A 130 -11.67 38.33 1.08
C SER A 130 -11.26 37.09 1.88
N GLY A 131 -9.96 36.81 1.94
CA GLY A 131 -9.38 36.01 3.04
C GLY A 131 -8.83 34.63 2.72
N PHE A 132 -8.05 34.46 1.64
CA PHE A 132 -7.05 33.37 1.65
C PHE A 132 -5.85 33.82 2.48
N ASP A 133 -5.90 33.54 3.78
CA ASP A 133 -4.73 33.66 4.63
C ASP A 133 -4.56 32.44 5.54
N ARG A 134 -3.29 32.02 5.60
CA ARG A 134 -2.67 31.16 6.62
C ARG A 134 -2.78 29.64 6.45
N VAL A 135 -1.82 29.08 5.71
CA VAL A 135 -1.05 27.93 6.20
C VAL A 135 0.45 28.22 6.05
N GLN A 136 1.04 28.77 7.12
CA GLN A 136 2.48 28.68 7.36
C GLN A 136 2.81 27.21 7.65
N ARG A 137 3.30 26.46 6.65
CA ARG A 137 4.03 25.23 6.92
C ARG A 137 5.49 25.57 7.21
N ARG A 138 5.76 25.49 8.51
CA ARG A 138 7.05 25.56 9.17
C ARG A 138 8.16 24.88 8.35
N SER A 139 9.15 25.69 8.04
CA SER A 139 10.55 25.32 7.91
C SER A 139 11.07 24.64 9.19
N ASN A 140 12.17 23.89 9.00
CA ASN A 140 13.00 23.15 9.96
C ASN A 140 12.69 21.63 9.96
N ASP A 141 13.53 20.83 9.28
CA ASP A 141 14.69 20.33 9.99
C ASP A 141 15.78 19.81 9.04
N SER A 142 16.99 20.18 9.43
CA SER A 142 18.32 19.90 8.93
C SER A 142 18.63 18.40 8.76
N ARG A 143 19.29 18.04 7.67
CA ARG A 143 20.36 17.02 7.70
C ARG A 143 21.52 17.46 6.85
N ASP A 144 22.52 17.95 7.58
CA ASP A 144 23.90 18.09 7.20
C ASP A 144 24.44 16.87 6.45
N GLY A 145 25.37 17.17 5.56
CA GLY A 145 25.90 16.27 4.58
C GLY A 145 26.91 15.25 5.11
N LYS A 146 27.31 14.36 4.20
CA LYS A 146 28.72 14.12 3.91
C LYS A 146 28.87 13.53 2.52
N LYS A 147 29.39 14.37 1.62
CA LYS A 147 30.12 14.00 0.40
C LYS A 147 31.27 13.06 0.77
N LYS A 148 31.53 12.03 -0.03
CA LYS A 148 32.85 11.65 -0.59
C LYS A 148 32.64 10.58 -1.66
N GLY A 149 33.17 10.79 -2.86
CA GLY A 149 33.31 9.70 -3.83
C GLY A 149 33.12 10.08 -5.31
N SER A 150 33.85 11.07 -5.82
CA SER A 150 34.10 11.17 -7.27
C SER A 150 35.32 12.04 -7.54
N GLU A 151 36.49 11.60 -7.08
CA GLU A 151 37.76 12.25 -7.39
C GLU A 151 38.89 11.22 -7.43
N VAL A 152 38.79 10.26 -8.35
CA VAL A 152 39.94 9.50 -8.90
C VAL A 152 39.61 9.14 -10.35
N LYS A 153 39.54 10.15 -11.21
CA LYS A 153 39.58 10.00 -12.68
C LYS A 153 40.28 11.23 -13.24
N ARG A 154 41.60 11.29 -13.04
CA ARG A 154 42.57 12.15 -13.74
C ARG A 154 43.88 11.91 -13.02
N GLU A 155 44.62 10.92 -13.51
CA GLU A 155 46.06 10.69 -13.33
C GLU A 155 46.30 9.24 -13.76
N LEU A 156 46.30 9.02 -15.08
CA LEU A 156 46.94 7.90 -15.78
C LEU A 156 46.79 8.19 -17.29
N GLU A 157 47.31 9.35 -17.69
CA GLU A 157 47.53 9.68 -19.11
C GLU A 157 48.79 10.56 -19.25
N GLU A 158 49.81 10.27 -18.44
CA GLU A 158 51.20 10.70 -18.68
C GLU A 158 52.12 9.56 -18.25
N LYS A 159 52.26 8.58 -19.14
CA LYS A 159 53.39 7.66 -19.35
C LYS A 159 52.97 6.63 -20.40
N GLY A 160 52.83 7.12 -21.63
CA GLY A 160 53.03 6.38 -22.87
C GLY A 160 54.21 7.02 -23.57
#